data_AF-A0AB74J4M7-F1
#
_entry.id   AF-A0AB74J4M7-F1
#
_cell.length_a   1.000
_cell.length_b   1.000
_cell.length_c   1.000
_cell.angle_alpha   90.00
_cell.angle_beta   90.00
_cell.angle_gamma   90.00
#
_symmetry.space_group_name_H-M   'P 1'
#
loop_
_entity.id
_entity.type
_entity.pdbx_description
1 polymer ?
#
loop_
_entity_poly.entity_id
_entity_poly.type
_entity_poly.pdbx_seq_one_letter_code
_entity_poly.pdbx_strand_id
1 'polypeptide(L)'
;MTDYETRRLENIKRNQALINELGINNVKQETSTKRPPPKKRKLSPSTSRPTRVSARIATTERPIYNDEPSISNKASSRSSRKSNVKKEQSALADAIETRAQSPPADLEDIRKGWTSWESVAPPPTRDEDGTFHFDEHPTFLPNKSPAEILAEGAFGGSYYRPLYSKSLRTTVEDDWKELPGEWLKDLNVERYLTSSSYDPEVNKFKVRCGQSIEEWEVAGWIAHAYDVRGWFQWYTRFWQGRRCDDDDRQIGRWERCVGERGRWRRMLLKKYLQAGVKTVADEGVDEEEVSPVMHQTCHQWAWEVRQPSLDEAWAGQ
;
A
#
# COMPACT_ATOMS: atom_id res chain seq x y z
N MET A 1 40.22 -16.84 -10.99
CA MET A 1 39.28 -16.17 -10.06
C MET A 1 38.53 -15.14 -10.85
N THR A 2 37.22 -15.10 -10.74
CA THR A 2 36.36 -14.15 -11.48
C THR A 2 36.47 -12.74 -10.87
N ASP A 3 36.21 -11.69 -11.65
CA ASP A 3 36.16 -10.30 -11.15
C ASP A 3 35.17 -10.11 -9.97
N TYR A 4 34.21 -11.01 -9.86
CA TYR A 4 33.29 -11.07 -8.72
C TYR A 4 33.97 -11.60 -7.44
N GLU A 5 34.80 -12.64 -7.55
CA GLU A 5 35.51 -13.23 -6.42
C GLU A 5 36.54 -12.27 -5.84
N THR A 6 37.21 -11.48 -6.68
CA THR A 6 38.18 -10.46 -6.25
C THR A 6 37.50 -9.35 -5.47
N ARG A 7 36.41 -8.76 -6.02
CA ARG A 7 35.60 -7.74 -5.33
C ARG A 7 35.00 -8.24 -4.02
N ARG A 8 34.58 -9.52 -3.98
CA ARG A 8 34.08 -10.15 -2.76
C ARG A 8 35.16 -10.26 -1.69
N LEU A 9 36.38 -10.66 -2.05
CA LEU A 9 37.50 -10.77 -1.13
C LEU A 9 37.96 -9.38 -0.62
N GLU A 10 37.97 -8.37 -1.48
CA GLU A 10 38.27 -6.99 -1.09
C GLU A 10 37.25 -6.44 -0.09
N ASN A 11 35.96 -6.69 -0.31
CA ASN A 11 34.91 -6.31 0.62
C ASN A 11 35.03 -7.03 1.97
N ILE A 12 35.36 -8.33 1.97
CA ILE A 12 35.59 -9.09 3.20
C ILE A 12 36.78 -8.50 3.98
N LYS A 13 37.88 -8.18 3.27
CA LYS A 13 39.09 -7.62 3.89
C LYS A 13 38.83 -6.22 4.47
N ARG A 14 38.09 -5.37 3.75
CA ARG A 14 37.69 -4.03 4.20
C ARG A 14 36.80 -4.11 5.45
N ASN A 15 35.83 -5.03 5.47
CA ASN A 15 34.95 -5.22 6.63
C ASN A 15 35.71 -5.75 7.84
N GLN A 16 36.66 -6.68 7.64
CA GLN A 16 37.52 -7.16 8.73
C GLN A 16 38.41 -6.05 9.30
N ALA A 17 38.97 -5.18 8.45
CA ALA A 17 39.75 -4.04 8.90
C ALA A 17 38.88 -3.07 9.74
N LEU A 18 37.66 -2.80 9.30
CA LEU A 18 36.71 -1.95 10.02
C LEU A 18 36.33 -2.53 11.40
N ILE A 19 36.12 -3.84 11.49
CA ILE A 19 35.82 -4.52 12.76
C ILE A 19 37.00 -4.43 13.73
N ASN A 20 38.23 -4.55 13.22
CA ASN A 20 39.44 -4.39 14.03
C ASN A 20 39.65 -2.95 14.48
N GLU A 21 39.42 -1.97 13.60
CA GLU A 21 39.51 -0.54 13.89
C GLU A 21 38.50 -0.11 14.97
N LEU A 22 37.27 -0.63 14.91
CA LEU A 22 36.22 -0.37 15.89
C LEU A 22 36.42 -1.09 17.23
N GLY A 23 37.49 -1.88 17.38
CA GLY A 23 37.86 -2.52 18.65
C GLY A 23 36.82 -3.51 19.20
N ILE A 24 35.92 -4.03 18.35
CA ILE A 24 34.84 -4.93 18.76
C ILE A 24 35.39 -6.35 18.92
N ASN A 25 36.14 -6.57 20.00
CA ASN A 25 36.67 -7.89 20.36
C ASN A 25 35.70 -8.63 21.28
N ASN A 26 35.03 -9.65 20.71
CA ASN A 26 34.43 -10.84 21.35
C ASN A 26 34.04 -10.74 22.85
N VAL A 27 32.75 -10.52 23.11
CA VAL A 27 32.14 -10.89 24.40
C VAL A 27 32.07 -12.43 24.46
N LYS A 28 32.95 -13.04 25.26
CA LYS A 28 32.89 -14.46 25.62
C LYS A 28 31.62 -14.72 26.45
N GLN A 29 30.69 -15.53 25.94
CA GLN A 29 29.70 -16.19 26.79
C GLN A 29 30.32 -17.44 27.40
N GLU A 30 30.49 -17.44 28.72
CA GLU A 30 30.86 -18.63 29.48
C GLU A 30 29.69 -19.63 29.50
N THR A 31 29.88 -20.79 28.89
CA THR A 31 28.93 -21.89 28.96
C THR A 31 29.20 -22.74 30.20
N SER A 32 28.33 -22.62 31.20
CA SER A 32 28.26 -23.54 32.34
C SER A 32 27.71 -24.90 31.90
N THR A 33 28.54 -25.94 32.03
CA THR A 33 28.22 -27.34 31.73
C THR A 33 27.52 -28.03 32.91
N LYS A 34 26.18 -28.13 32.90
CA LYS A 34 25.44 -29.21 33.62
C LYS A 34 24.19 -29.62 32.84
N ARG A 35 24.17 -30.85 32.33
CA ARG A 35 23.06 -31.47 31.58
C ARG A 35 22.12 -32.18 32.58
N PRO A 36 20.82 -31.86 32.67
CA PRO A 36 19.87 -32.66 33.42
C PRO A 36 19.34 -33.85 32.59
N PRO A 37 18.89 -34.95 33.22
CA PRO A 37 18.51 -36.18 32.53
C PRO A 37 17.16 -36.05 31.77
N PRO A 38 16.93 -36.87 30.74
CA PRO A 38 15.76 -36.74 29.88
C PRO A 38 14.49 -37.25 30.59
N LYS A 39 13.51 -36.37 30.81
CA LYS A 39 12.14 -36.76 31.18
C LYS A 39 11.32 -37.02 29.91
N LYS A 40 10.83 -38.25 29.76
CA LYS A 40 9.82 -38.64 28.75
C LYS A 40 8.57 -37.75 28.91
N ARG A 41 8.06 -37.16 27.82
CA ARG A 41 6.83 -36.36 27.85
C ARG A 41 5.73 -36.96 26.97
N LYS A 42 4.57 -37.13 27.60
CA LYS A 42 3.28 -37.57 27.06
C LYS A 42 2.80 -36.67 25.91
N LEU A 43 2.12 -37.27 24.93
CA LEU A 43 1.37 -36.58 23.89
C LEU A 43 0.06 -35.99 24.47
N SER A 44 -0.08 -34.67 24.39
CA SER A 44 -1.37 -33.97 24.24
C SER A 44 -1.10 -32.59 23.59
N PRO A 45 -2.01 -32.09 22.74
CA PRO A 45 -1.73 -30.92 21.90
C PRO A 45 -1.96 -29.63 22.68
N SER A 46 -0.90 -28.84 22.93
CA SER A 46 -1.04 -27.48 23.43
C SER A 46 -0.89 -26.48 22.29
N THR A 47 -1.91 -25.65 22.09
CA THR A 47 -1.91 -24.42 21.30
C THR A 47 -1.01 -23.38 21.96
N SER A 48 0.27 -23.30 21.54
CA SER A 48 1.12 -22.15 21.81
C SER A 48 2.06 -21.90 20.62
N ARG A 49 2.07 -20.64 20.13
CA ARG A 49 2.91 -20.17 19.02
C ARG A 49 4.40 -20.23 19.41
N PRO A 50 5.31 -20.67 18.52
CA PRO A 50 6.73 -20.63 18.81
C PRO A 50 7.26 -19.19 18.75
N THR A 51 7.69 -18.66 19.90
CA THR A 51 8.45 -17.41 20.03
C THR A 51 9.95 -17.69 19.93
N ARG A 52 10.47 -17.83 18.72
CA ARG A 52 11.91 -17.73 18.48
C ARG A 52 12.20 -17.13 17.12
N VAL A 53 12.45 -15.81 17.10
CA VAL A 53 12.98 -15.10 15.94
C VAL A 53 14.47 -14.82 16.20
N SER A 54 15.32 -15.08 15.22
CA SER A 54 16.76 -14.83 15.32
C SER A 54 17.07 -13.33 15.42
N ALA A 55 18.06 -12.95 16.24
CA ALA A 55 18.48 -11.57 16.48
C ALA A 55 18.83 -10.75 15.22
N ARG A 56 19.19 -11.39 14.10
CA ARG A 56 19.47 -10.72 12.82
C ARG A 56 18.24 -10.13 12.10
N ILE A 57 17.03 -10.48 12.51
CA ILE A 57 15.77 -10.00 11.91
C ILE A 57 15.11 -8.90 12.78
N ALA A 58 15.64 -8.66 13.99
CA ALA A 58 15.07 -7.71 14.94
C ALA A 58 15.51 -6.25 14.73
N THR A 59 16.55 -5.99 13.93
CA THR A 59 17.13 -4.64 13.76
C THR A 59 16.86 -4.01 12.39
N THR A 60 16.15 -4.71 11.51
CA THR A 60 15.58 -4.11 10.28
C THR A 60 14.10 -3.87 10.54
N GLU A 61 13.67 -2.62 10.55
CA GLU A 61 12.24 -2.30 10.41
C GLU A 61 11.78 -2.85 9.06
N ARG A 62 11.17 -4.03 9.09
CA ARG A 62 10.40 -4.52 7.95
C ARG A 62 9.15 -3.66 7.88
N PRO A 63 8.83 -3.03 6.73
CA PRO A 63 7.53 -2.42 6.54
C PRO A 63 6.46 -3.47 6.84
N ILE A 64 5.70 -3.25 7.90
CA ILE A 64 4.58 -4.09 8.28
C ILE A 64 3.44 -3.70 7.34
N TYR A 65 3.19 -4.51 6.32
CA TYR A 65 2.06 -4.35 5.44
C TYR A 65 0.86 -5.10 6.05
N ASN A 66 0.15 -4.46 6.97
CA ASN A 66 -0.98 -5.05 7.70
C ASN A 66 -2.32 -4.73 7.00
N ASP A 67 -2.51 -5.23 5.78
CA ASP A 67 -3.81 -5.16 5.08
C ASP A 67 -4.55 -6.51 5.24
N GLU A 68 -4.90 -6.87 6.48
CA GLU A 68 -5.86 -7.95 6.76
C GLU A 68 -7.10 -7.30 7.39
N PRO A 69 -8.28 -7.31 6.71
CA PRO A 69 -9.51 -6.86 7.34
C PRO A 69 -9.90 -7.85 8.45
N SER A 70 -9.95 -7.37 9.69
CA SER A 70 -10.41 -8.16 10.83
C SER A 70 -11.84 -8.65 10.61
N ILE A 71 -12.01 -9.94 10.41
CA ILE A 71 -13.32 -10.61 10.41
C ILE A 71 -13.87 -10.56 11.85
N SER A 72 -14.74 -9.59 12.11
CA SER A 72 -15.50 -9.52 13.36
C SER A 72 -16.67 -10.50 13.27
N ASN A 73 -16.47 -11.72 13.78
CA ASN A 73 -17.58 -12.63 14.07
C ASN A 73 -18.34 -12.11 15.30
N LYS A 74 -19.57 -11.64 15.09
CA LYS A 74 -20.53 -11.36 16.18
C LYS A 74 -20.91 -12.67 16.85
N ALA A 75 -20.62 -12.79 18.15
CA ALA A 75 -21.29 -13.73 19.05
C ALA A 75 -21.51 -13.09 20.41
N SER A 76 -22.68 -13.36 20.98
CA SER A 76 -23.39 -12.60 21.99
C SER A 76 -22.86 -12.68 23.43
N SER A 77 -23.12 -11.59 24.16
CA SER A 77 -23.51 -11.49 25.57
C SER A 77 -22.79 -12.31 26.66
N ARG A 78 -22.15 -11.61 27.60
CA ARG A 78 -22.55 -11.67 29.03
C ARG A 78 -21.90 -10.56 29.88
N SER A 79 -22.76 -9.86 30.60
CA SER A 79 -22.48 -8.88 31.65
C SER A 79 -21.69 -9.48 32.81
N SER A 80 -20.71 -8.73 33.34
CA SER A 80 -20.50 -8.66 34.79
C SER A 80 -19.79 -7.37 35.22
N ARG A 81 -20.42 -6.70 36.18
CA ARG A 81 -19.97 -5.51 36.91
C ARG A 81 -18.77 -5.83 37.82
N LYS A 82 -17.84 -4.87 37.93
CA LYS A 82 -17.06 -4.46 39.12
C LYS A 82 -16.09 -3.37 38.66
N SER A 83 -15.71 -2.33 39.38
CA SER A 83 -16.17 -1.66 40.60
C SER A 83 -15.27 -0.43 40.67
N ASN A 84 -15.86 0.72 40.97
CA ASN A 84 -15.23 2.04 41.01
C ASN A 84 -14.11 2.10 42.06
N VAL A 85 -12.90 2.51 41.68
CA VAL A 85 -11.92 3.12 42.60
C VAL A 85 -11.34 4.35 41.91
N LYS A 86 -11.75 5.51 42.40
CA LYS A 86 -11.20 6.83 42.05
C LYS A 86 -9.72 6.88 42.41
N LYS A 87 -8.89 7.30 41.46
CA LYS A 87 -7.59 7.88 41.74
C LYS A 87 -7.56 9.25 41.09
N GLU A 88 -7.83 10.27 41.90
CA GLU A 88 -7.54 11.66 41.56
C GLU A 88 -6.02 11.78 41.40
N GLN A 89 -5.58 11.94 40.16
CA GLN A 89 -4.29 12.53 39.86
C GLN A 89 -4.55 13.88 39.22
N SER A 90 -3.95 14.87 39.84
CA SER A 90 -4.07 16.29 39.57
C SER A 90 -3.96 16.62 38.09
N ALA A 91 -4.96 17.34 37.61
CA ALA A 91 -4.89 18.14 36.40
C ALA A 91 -3.77 19.19 36.55
N LEU A 92 -2.58 18.87 36.03
CA LEU A 92 -1.54 19.86 35.72
C LEU A 92 -0.50 19.29 34.74
N ALA A 93 -0.95 18.74 33.61
CA ALA A 93 -0.08 18.43 32.46
C ALA A 93 -0.92 18.19 31.20
N ASP A 94 -1.74 19.16 30.80
CA ASP A 94 -2.26 19.22 29.43
C ASP A 94 -2.69 20.66 29.11
N ALA A 95 -1.69 21.52 29.06
CA ALA A 95 -1.74 22.77 28.32
C ALA A 95 -0.44 22.85 27.51
N ILE A 96 -0.22 21.86 26.64
CA ILE A 96 0.60 22.15 25.45
C ILE A 96 -0.30 23.00 24.58
N GLU A 97 -0.14 24.30 24.76
CA GLU A 97 -0.55 25.32 23.82
C GLU A 97 -0.10 24.86 22.43
N THR A 98 -1.03 24.35 21.62
CA THR A 98 -0.80 24.00 20.22
C THR A 98 -0.59 25.31 19.49
N ARG A 99 0.61 25.90 19.64
CA ARG A 99 1.04 27.03 18.85
C ARG A 99 0.91 26.57 17.40
N ALA A 100 -0.03 27.16 16.68
CA ALA A 100 -0.20 26.94 15.25
C ALA A 100 1.16 27.22 14.61
N GLN A 101 1.90 26.15 14.32
CA GLN A 101 3.22 26.29 13.73
C GLN A 101 2.96 26.71 12.29
N SER A 102 3.59 27.81 11.88
CA SER A 102 3.44 28.33 10.52
C SER A 102 3.73 27.24 9.48
N PRO A 103 3.06 27.30 8.32
CA PRO A 103 3.36 26.39 7.24
C PRO A 103 4.84 26.48 6.80
N PRO A 104 5.39 25.43 6.18
CA PRO A 104 6.72 25.46 5.57
C PRO A 104 6.91 26.70 4.67
N ALA A 105 8.10 27.31 4.71
CA ALA A 105 8.37 28.55 3.98
C ALA A 105 8.32 28.37 2.44
N ASP A 106 8.43 27.12 1.98
CA ASP A 106 8.43 26.67 0.59
C ASP A 106 7.05 26.21 0.08
N LEU A 107 5.98 26.37 0.86
CA LEU A 107 4.65 25.88 0.48
C LEU A 107 4.14 26.40 -0.87
N GLU A 108 4.34 27.68 -1.15
CA GLU A 108 3.89 28.27 -2.41
C GLU A 108 4.71 27.76 -3.59
N ASP A 109 5.98 27.43 -3.38
CA ASP A 109 6.83 26.84 -4.42
C ASP A 109 6.47 25.36 -4.63
N ILE A 110 6.15 24.61 -3.57
CA ILE A 110 5.61 23.25 -3.66
C ILE A 110 4.28 23.25 -4.42
N ARG A 111 3.35 24.16 -4.10
CA ARG A 111 2.06 24.29 -4.78
C ARG A 111 2.20 24.64 -6.24
N LYS A 112 3.12 25.55 -6.58
CA LYS A 112 3.46 25.84 -7.98
C LYS A 112 4.02 24.60 -8.67
N GLY A 113 4.89 23.85 -8.00
CA GLY A 113 5.44 22.58 -8.48
C GLY A 113 4.38 21.56 -8.90
N TRP A 114 3.24 21.53 -8.21
CA TRP A 114 2.13 20.62 -8.53
C TRP A 114 1.48 20.89 -9.87
N THR A 115 1.50 22.14 -10.34
CA THR A 115 0.85 22.56 -11.59
C THR A 115 1.85 22.93 -12.68
N SER A 116 3.13 23.12 -12.33
CA SER A 116 4.21 23.46 -13.27
C SER A 116 4.83 22.20 -13.87
N TRP A 117 4.08 21.46 -14.66
CA TRP A 117 4.61 20.37 -15.47
C TRP A 117 3.98 20.37 -16.86
N GLU A 118 4.73 19.84 -17.82
CA GLU A 118 4.30 19.71 -19.20
C GLU A 118 4.19 18.24 -19.58
N SER A 119 3.31 17.93 -20.52
CA SER A 119 3.21 16.59 -21.10
C SER A 119 4.41 16.37 -22.03
N VAL A 120 5.30 15.45 -21.65
CA VAL A 120 6.51 15.13 -22.41
C VAL A 120 6.44 13.78 -23.09
N ALA A 121 5.60 12.87 -22.58
CA ALA A 121 5.44 11.52 -23.09
C ALA A 121 4.11 11.35 -23.85
N PRO A 122 4.07 10.48 -24.88
CA PRO A 122 2.85 10.21 -25.62
C PRO A 122 1.80 9.49 -24.77
N PRO A 123 0.51 9.56 -25.15
CA PRO A 123 -0.54 8.76 -24.55
C PRO A 123 -0.26 7.25 -24.66
N PRO A 124 -0.70 6.42 -23.70
CA PRO A 124 -0.51 4.98 -23.78
C PRO A 124 -1.32 4.36 -24.92
N THR A 125 -0.83 3.24 -25.43
CA THR A 125 -1.58 2.38 -26.35
C THR A 125 -2.33 1.31 -25.57
N ARG A 126 -3.47 0.82 -26.09
CA ARG A 126 -4.25 -0.25 -25.47
C ARG A 126 -4.27 -1.46 -26.40
N ASP A 127 -3.91 -2.63 -25.89
CA ASP A 127 -3.96 -3.88 -26.65
C ASP A 127 -5.36 -4.53 -26.67
N GLU A 128 -5.49 -5.65 -27.37
CA GLU A 128 -6.74 -6.42 -27.49
C GLU A 128 -7.22 -6.99 -26.14
N ASP A 129 -6.29 -7.28 -25.23
CA ASP A 129 -6.60 -7.74 -23.87
C ASP A 129 -7.01 -6.58 -22.95
N GLY A 130 -6.90 -5.35 -23.44
CA GLY A 130 -7.24 -4.10 -22.76
C GLY A 130 -6.17 -3.61 -21.79
N THR A 131 -4.95 -4.12 -21.88
CA THR A 131 -3.75 -3.67 -21.15
C THR A 131 -3.20 -2.41 -21.82
N PHE A 132 -2.77 -1.46 -21.00
CA PHE A 132 -2.14 -0.23 -21.44
C PHE A 132 -0.62 -0.37 -21.46
N HIS A 133 0.00 0.13 -22.53
CA HIS A 133 1.43 0.09 -22.75
C HIS A 133 2.01 1.51 -22.80
N PHE A 134 3.12 1.70 -22.09
CA PHE A 134 3.89 2.94 -22.07
C PHE A 134 5.29 2.65 -22.60
N ASP A 135 5.68 3.26 -23.72
CA ASP A 135 6.94 2.95 -24.42
C ASP A 135 8.19 3.11 -23.53
N GLU A 136 8.20 4.12 -22.67
CA GLU A 136 9.30 4.40 -21.74
C GLU A 136 9.33 3.45 -20.53
N HIS A 137 8.20 2.80 -20.22
CA HIS A 137 8.02 1.97 -19.03
C HIS A 137 7.33 0.64 -19.38
N PRO A 138 8.03 -0.28 -20.10
CA PRO A 138 7.43 -1.49 -20.64
C PRO A 138 6.97 -2.51 -19.57
N THR A 139 7.43 -2.38 -18.33
CA THR A 139 7.00 -3.25 -17.21
C THR A 139 5.74 -2.73 -16.52
N PHE A 140 5.37 -1.47 -16.76
CA PHE A 140 4.17 -0.86 -16.20
C PHE A 140 2.97 -1.12 -17.11
N LEU A 141 2.19 -2.14 -16.77
CA LEU A 141 1.12 -2.70 -17.60
C LEU A 141 -0.24 -2.68 -16.88
N PRO A 142 -0.76 -1.50 -16.48
CA PRO A 142 -2.12 -1.39 -15.95
C PRO A 142 -3.14 -1.75 -17.04
N ASN A 143 -4.33 -2.25 -16.66
CA ASN A 143 -5.42 -2.51 -17.61
C ASN A 143 -6.66 -1.65 -17.35
N LYS A 144 -6.50 -0.62 -16.51
CA LYS A 144 -7.49 0.43 -16.24
C LYS A 144 -6.88 1.81 -16.39
N SER A 145 -7.54 2.67 -17.13
CA SER A 145 -7.23 4.10 -17.21
C SER A 145 -7.71 4.85 -15.95
N PRO A 146 -7.12 6.02 -15.64
CA PRO A 146 -7.63 6.87 -14.57
C PRO A 146 -9.10 7.24 -14.77
N ALA A 147 -9.53 7.49 -16.01
CA ALA A 147 -10.92 7.78 -16.34
C ALA A 147 -11.86 6.61 -16.00
N GLU A 148 -11.49 5.38 -16.37
CA GLU A 148 -12.26 4.17 -16.02
C GLU A 148 -12.32 3.98 -14.50
N ILE A 149 -11.21 4.16 -13.77
CA ILE A 149 -11.17 4.01 -12.30
C ILE A 149 -12.10 5.00 -11.61
N LEU A 150 -12.16 6.25 -12.09
CA LEU A 150 -13.07 7.26 -11.56
C LEU A 150 -14.53 6.94 -11.88
N ALA A 151 -14.82 6.59 -13.14
CA ALA A 151 -16.18 6.31 -13.61
C ALA A 151 -16.79 5.07 -12.95
N GLU A 152 -16.01 4.02 -12.74
CA GLU A 152 -16.44 2.80 -12.05
C GLU A 152 -16.54 2.98 -10.53
N GLY A 153 -16.07 4.10 -10.00
CA GLY A 153 -16.06 4.37 -8.58
C GLY A 153 -14.90 3.69 -7.85
N ALA A 154 -13.97 4.51 -7.40
CA ALA A 154 -12.87 4.13 -6.54
C ALA A 154 -12.78 5.06 -5.32
N PHE A 155 -12.08 4.60 -4.29
CA PHE A 155 -11.78 5.38 -3.08
C PHE A 155 -13.02 5.93 -2.33
N GLY A 156 -14.18 5.30 -2.52
CA GLY A 156 -15.42 5.61 -1.83
C GLY A 156 -15.89 7.05 -2.01
N GLY A 157 -15.62 7.65 -3.18
CA GLY A 157 -16.11 8.98 -3.51
C GLY A 157 -15.35 10.14 -2.89
N SER A 158 -14.29 9.86 -2.11
CA SER A 158 -13.70 10.84 -1.17
C SER A 158 -12.23 11.16 -1.43
N TYR A 159 -11.67 10.69 -2.55
CA TYR A 159 -10.23 10.83 -2.85
C TYR A 159 -9.77 12.29 -2.92
N TYR A 160 -10.59 13.16 -3.51
CA TYR A 160 -10.32 14.60 -3.69
C TYR A 160 -11.04 15.48 -2.67
N ARG A 161 -11.49 14.93 -1.53
CA ARG A 161 -12.02 15.75 -0.44
C ARG A 161 -10.96 16.76 0.06
N PRO A 162 -11.38 17.86 0.70
CA PRO A 162 -10.46 18.71 1.45
C PRO A 162 -9.64 17.88 2.43
N LEU A 163 -8.32 17.95 2.25
CA LEU A 163 -7.35 17.13 2.99
C LEU A 163 -6.37 18.04 3.71
N TYR A 164 -6.39 18.02 5.03
CA TYR A 164 -5.33 18.65 5.81
C TYR A 164 -4.10 17.74 5.86
N SER A 165 -3.01 18.14 5.19
CA SER A 165 -1.72 17.46 5.28
C SER A 165 -0.98 17.93 6.53
N LYS A 166 -0.58 16.98 7.39
CA LYS A 166 0.19 17.30 8.60
C LYS A 166 1.61 17.73 8.28
N SER A 167 2.21 17.14 7.24
CA SER A 167 3.56 17.48 6.77
C SER A 167 3.62 18.89 6.20
N LEU A 168 2.62 19.26 5.39
CA LEU A 168 2.54 20.59 4.76
C LEU A 168 1.84 21.63 5.63
N ARG A 169 1.13 21.22 6.69
CA ARG A 169 0.35 22.11 7.59
C ARG A 169 -0.62 23.01 6.82
N THR A 170 -1.21 22.45 5.77
CA THR A 170 -2.13 23.16 4.88
C THR A 170 -3.22 22.23 4.41
N THR A 171 -4.34 22.80 4.03
CA THR A 171 -5.43 22.07 3.38
C THR A 171 -5.19 22.06 1.88
N VAL A 172 -5.22 20.86 1.31
CA VAL A 172 -5.26 20.63 -0.13
C VAL A 172 -6.71 20.42 -0.53
N GLU A 173 -7.18 21.26 -1.44
CA GLU A 173 -8.53 21.25 -1.97
C GLU A 173 -8.48 21.68 -3.45
N ASP A 174 -9.55 21.40 -4.18
CA ASP A 174 -9.73 21.78 -5.58
C ASP A 174 -8.71 21.24 -6.60
N ASP A 175 -7.78 20.39 -6.18
CA ASP A 175 -6.78 19.79 -7.05
C ASP A 175 -7.36 18.76 -8.03
N TRP A 176 -8.60 18.31 -7.83
CA TRP A 176 -9.35 17.53 -8.84
C TRP A 176 -9.63 18.32 -10.13
N LYS A 177 -9.56 19.67 -10.10
CA LYS A 177 -9.77 20.51 -11.28
C LYS A 177 -8.66 20.35 -12.33
N GLU A 178 -7.55 19.69 -11.99
CA GLU A 178 -6.49 19.33 -12.95
C GLU A 178 -6.88 18.17 -13.87
N LEU A 179 -7.93 17.42 -13.51
CA LEU A 179 -8.38 16.29 -14.31
C LEU A 179 -8.96 16.77 -15.64
N PRO A 180 -8.71 16.08 -16.76
CA PRO A 180 -9.30 16.41 -18.06
C PRO A 180 -10.83 16.51 -17.98
N GLY A 181 -11.39 17.58 -18.55
CA GLY A 181 -12.84 17.81 -18.53
C GLY A 181 -13.65 16.66 -19.14
N GLU A 182 -13.09 15.94 -20.12
CA GLU A 182 -13.71 14.75 -20.70
C GLU A 182 -13.89 13.60 -19.69
N TRP A 183 -13.00 13.48 -18.69
CA TRP A 183 -13.15 12.46 -17.64
C TRP A 183 -14.27 12.84 -16.64
N LEU A 184 -14.60 14.12 -16.55
CA LEU A 184 -15.57 14.65 -15.60
C LEU A 184 -16.97 14.84 -16.20
N LYS A 185 -17.09 14.82 -17.53
CA LYS A 185 -18.31 15.19 -18.27
C LYS A 185 -19.57 14.48 -17.79
N ASP A 186 -19.47 13.18 -17.51
CA ASP A 186 -20.59 12.34 -17.07
C ASP A 186 -20.44 11.87 -15.61
N LEU A 187 -19.46 12.41 -14.88
CA LEU A 187 -19.16 12.02 -13.51
C LEU A 187 -19.78 13.00 -12.51
N ASN A 188 -20.55 12.51 -11.54
CA ASN A 188 -20.98 13.33 -10.42
C ASN A 188 -19.79 13.59 -9.48
N VAL A 189 -19.13 14.74 -9.64
CA VAL A 189 -17.93 15.12 -8.88
C VAL A 189 -18.14 15.06 -7.37
N GLU A 190 -19.28 15.56 -6.88
CA GLU A 190 -19.57 15.58 -5.44
C GLU A 190 -19.67 14.18 -4.84
N ARG A 191 -20.24 13.24 -5.58
CA ARG A 191 -20.42 11.85 -5.14
C ARG A 191 -19.16 11.01 -5.33
N TYR A 192 -18.45 11.17 -6.45
CA TYR A 192 -17.37 10.27 -6.85
C TYR A 192 -15.96 10.79 -6.51
N LEU A 193 -15.79 12.09 -6.28
CA LEU A 193 -14.47 12.69 -6.05
C LEU A 193 -14.36 13.43 -4.72
N THR A 194 -15.34 14.28 -4.38
CA THR A 194 -15.20 15.27 -3.31
C THR A 194 -16.12 15.01 -2.10
N SER A 195 -16.67 13.80 -1.97
CA SER A 195 -17.46 13.42 -0.78
C SER A 195 -16.61 13.58 0.48
N SER A 196 -17.18 14.18 1.52
CA SER A 196 -16.48 14.43 2.78
C SER A 196 -16.14 13.14 3.53
N SER A 197 -16.92 12.07 3.30
CA SER A 197 -16.73 10.76 3.92
C SER A 197 -16.65 9.66 2.87
N TYR A 198 -15.85 8.64 3.17
CA TYR A 198 -15.74 7.44 2.36
C TYR A 198 -17.06 6.66 2.37
N ASP A 199 -17.64 6.43 1.20
CA ASP A 199 -18.83 5.60 1.00
C ASP A 199 -18.50 4.34 0.19
N PRO A 200 -18.54 3.14 0.80
CA PRO A 200 -18.32 1.87 0.09
C PRO A 200 -19.30 1.64 -1.06
N GLU A 201 -20.52 2.19 -1.03
CA GLU A 201 -21.52 1.98 -2.10
C GLU A 201 -21.18 2.70 -3.40
N VAL A 202 -20.25 3.66 -3.36
CA VAL A 202 -19.72 4.32 -4.56
C VAL A 202 -18.74 3.43 -5.30
N ASN A 203 -18.08 2.50 -4.61
CA ASN A 203 -17.07 1.65 -5.20
C ASN A 203 -17.70 0.59 -6.12
N LYS A 204 -17.01 0.24 -7.24
CA LYS A 204 -17.38 -0.86 -8.15
C LYS A 204 -17.79 -2.13 -7.41
N PHE A 205 -16.98 -2.55 -6.43
CA PHE A 205 -17.19 -3.80 -5.69
C PHE A 205 -17.94 -3.61 -4.36
N LYS A 206 -18.52 -2.42 -4.11
CA LYS A 206 -19.36 -2.09 -2.94
C LYS A 206 -18.73 -2.39 -1.57
N VAL A 207 -17.39 -2.33 -1.49
CA VAL A 207 -16.64 -2.63 -0.27
C VAL A 207 -15.61 -1.55 0.03
N ARG A 208 -15.35 -1.34 1.33
CA ARG A 208 -14.24 -0.50 1.77
C ARG A 208 -12.93 -1.27 1.60
N CYS A 209 -11.93 -0.62 1.01
CA CYS A 209 -10.56 -1.13 1.02
C CYS A 209 -9.56 0.03 0.98
N GLY A 210 -8.29 -0.33 1.21
CA GLY A 210 -7.19 0.62 1.24
C GLY A 210 -7.03 1.34 2.57
N GLN A 211 -5.85 1.92 2.74
CA GLN A 211 -5.48 2.78 3.85
C GLN A 211 -5.90 4.22 3.55
N SER A 212 -6.10 5.01 4.61
CA SER A 212 -6.42 6.44 4.45
C SER A 212 -5.19 7.23 3.99
N ILE A 213 -5.42 8.38 3.37
CA ILE A 213 -4.31 9.24 2.91
C ILE A 213 -3.44 9.73 4.07
N GLU A 214 -4.02 9.89 5.27
CA GLU A 214 -3.29 10.20 6.49
C GLU A 214 -2.36 9.06 6.92
N GLU A 215 -2.78 7.80 6.75
CA GLU A 215 -1.94 6.63 7.01
C GLU A 215 -0.78 6.55 6.01
N TRP A 216 -1.03 6.92 4.74
CA TRP A 216 0.01 7.00 3.71
C TRP A 216 1.03 8.11 4.02
N GLU A 217 0.58 9.25 4.52
CA GLU A 217 1.45 10.35 4.97
C GLU A 217 2.34 9.88 6.13
N VAL A 218 1.76 9.21 7.13
CA VAL A 218 2.50 8.64 8.27
C VAL A 218 3.50 7.57 7.83
N ALA A 219 3.15 6.75 6.84
CA ALA A 219 4.03 5.72 6.28
C ALA A 219 5.14 6.28 5.38
N GLY A 220 5.17 7.59 5.11
CA GLY A 220 6.14 8.22 4.21
C GLY A 220 5.95 7.85 2.75
N TRP A 221 4.73 7.47 2.35
CA TRP A 221 4.41 7.05 0.98
C TRP A 221 3.97 8.21 0.07
N ILE A 222 3.84 9.41 0.63
CA ILE A 222 3.46 10.62 -0.10
C ILE A 222 4.72 11.41 -0.46
N ALA A 223 4.91 11.66 -1.76
CA ALA A 223 5.92 12.60 -2.22
C ALA A 223 5.30 13.99 -2.33
N HIS A 224 5.32 14.77 -1.24
CA HIS A 224 4.68 16.09 -1.19
C HIS A 224 5.20 17.09 -2.24
N ALA A 225 6.43 16.92 -2.73
CA ALA A 225 7.01 17.75 -3.79
C ALA A 225 6.36 17.48 -5.16
N TYR A 226 5.84 16.28 -5.38
CA TYR A 226 5.25 15.85 -6.65
C TYR A 226 3.74 15.69 -6.52
N ASP A 227 3.28 14.70 -5.76
CA ASP A 227 1.88 14.25 -5.70
C ASP A 227 1.42 14.12 -4.24
N VAL A 228 0.72 15.15 -3.77
CA VAL A 228 0.27 15.28 -2.38
C VAL A 228 -0.83 14.28 -2.00
N ARG A 229 -1.56 13.73 -2.98
CA ARG A 229 -2.52 12.64 -2.78
C ARG A 229 -1.94 11.24 -3.06
N GLY A 230 -0.66 11.16 -3.42
CA GLY A 230 0.04 9.90 -3.59
C GLY A 230 -0.27 9.17 -4.91
N TRP A 231 -0.46 7.85 -4.82
CA TRP A 231 -0.48 6.93 -5.98
C TRP A 231 -1.41 7.36 -7.11
N PHE A 232 -2.68 7.62 -6.82
CA PHE A 232 -3.64 7.82 -7.89
C PHE A 232 -3.48 9.19 -8.56
N GLN A 233 -3.11 10.24 -7.82
CA GLN A 233 -2.72 11.53 -8.40
C GLN A 233 -1.43 11.43 -9.22
N TRP A 234 -0.44 10.65 -8.76
CA TRP A 234 0.72 10.36 -9.60
C TRP A 234 0.28 9.68 -10.90
N TYR A 235 -0.61 8.69 -10.83
CA TYR A 235 -1.07 7.94 -11.99
C TYR A 235 -1.85 8.81 -12.99
N THR A 236 -2.74 9.71 -12.52
CA THR A 236 -3.49 10.63 -13.39
C THR A 236 -2.55 11.56 -14.16
N ARG A 237 -1.46 12.04 -13.55
CA ARG A 237 -0.49 12.93 -14.19
C ARG A 237 0.49 12.17 -15.08
N PHE A 238 0.96 11.01 -14.63
CA PHE A 238 1.78 10.10 -15.43
C PHE A 238 1.06 9.68 -16.73
N TRP A 239 -0.24 9.40 -16.63
CA TRP A 239 -1.11 9.10 -17.77
C TRP A 239 -1.22 10.26 -18.76
N GLN A 240 -1.25 11.50 -18.26
CA GLN A 240 -1.27 12.72 -19.07
C GLN A 240 0.10 13.07 -19.67
N GLY A 241 1.12 12.23 -19.46
CA GLY A 241 2.45 12.38 -20.05
C GLY A 241 3.45 13.13 -19.17
N ARG A 242 3.14 13.41 -17.90
CA ARG A 242 4.12 13.92 -16.93
C ARG A 242 5.16 12.84 -16.64
N ARG A 243 6.43 13.22 -16.57
CA ARG A 243 7.52 12.38 -16.03
C ARG A 243 8.24 13.10 -14.89
N CYS A 244 8.58 12.37 -13.84
CA CYS A 244 9.31 12.91 -12.69
C CYS A 244 10.16 11.85 -11.99
N ASP A 245 11.02 12.29 -11.06
CA ASP A 245 11.92 11.40 -10.33
C ASP A 245 11.19 10.36 -9.44
N ASP A 246 9.88 10.51 -9.22
CA ASP A 246 9.08 9.55 -8.44
C ASP A 246 8.54 8.37 -9.26
N ASP A 247 8.68 8.40 -10.59
CA ASP A 247 8.07 7.43 -11.50
C ASP A 247 8.53 5.99 -11.20
N ASP A 248 9.84 5.75 -11.10
CA ASP A 248 10.39 4.43 -10.79
C ASP A 248 9.89 3.88 -9.45
N ARG A 249 9.75 4.75 -8.44
CA ARG A 249 9.27 4.35 -7.12
C ARG A 249 7.80 3.90 -7.21
N GLN A 250 6.99 4.63 -7.96
CA GLN A 250 5.56 4.40 -8.08
C GLN A 250 5.26 3.17 -8.95
N ILE A 251 5.96 3.02 -10.08
CA ILE A 251 5.91 1.81 -10.91
C ILE A 251 6.35 0.59 -10.08
N GLY A 252 7.45 0.69 -9.33
CA GLY A 252 7.90 -0.41 -8.47
C GLY A 252 6.91 -0.74 -7.33
N ARG A 253 6.06 0.19 -6.89
CA ARG A 253 4.95 -0.11 -5.96
C ARG A 253 3.83 -0.85 -6.67
N TRP A 254 3.44 -0.38 -7.85
CA TRP A 254 2.45 -1.05 -8.68
C TRP A 254 2.84 -2.49 -9.00
N GLU A 255 4.09 -2.74 -9.41
CA GLU A 255 4.59 -4.07 -9.72
C GLU A 255 4.47 -5.02 -8.51
N ARG A 256 4.81 -4.53 -7.31
CA ARG A 256 4.70 -5.30 -6.06
C ARG A 256 3.25 -5.54 -5.64
N CYS A 257 2.33 -4.64 -5.96
CA CYS A 257 0.91 -4.78 -5.64
C CYS A 257 0.19 -5.67 -6.65
N VAL A 258 0.20 -5.30 -7.93
CA VAL A 258 -0.65 -5.89 -8.99
C VAL A 258 0.08 -6.20 -10.30
N GLY A 259 1.39 -5.97 -10.39
CA GLY A 259 2.19 -6.48 -11.51
C GLY A 259 2.14 -8.01 -11.61
N GLU A 260 2.80 -8.59 -12.60
CA GLU A 260 2.80 -10.05 -12.88
C GLU A 260 3.05 -10.91 -11.62
N ARG A 261 3.99 -10.47 -10.78
CA ARG A 261 4.34 -11.13 -9.50
C ARG A 261 3.75 -10.45 -8.27
N GLY A 262 2.87 -9.48 -8.48
CA GLY A 262 2.25 -8.65 -7.47
C GLY A 262 1.49 -9.46 -6.43
N ARG A 263 1.60 -9.03 -5.17
CA ARG A 263 0.97 -9.71 -4.03
C ARG A 263 -0.53 -9.89 -4.24
N TRP A 264 -1.23 -8.80 -4.56
CA TRP A 264 -2.68 -8.78 -4.63
C TRP A 264 -3.20 -9.51 -5.85
N ARG A 265 -2.59 -9.30 -7.03
CA ARG A 265 -2.91 -10.05 -8.26
C ARG A 265 -2.81 -11.56 -8.02
N ARG A 266 -1.67 -12.06 -7.52
CA ARG A 266 -1.50 -13.51 -7.28
C ARG A 266 -2.44 -14.07 -6.23
N MET A 267 -2.66 -13.33 -5.14
CA MET A 267 -3.60 -13.76 -4.11
C MET A 267 -5.02 -13.83 -4.68
N LEU A 268 -5.41 -12.88 -5.55
CA LEU A 268 -6.74 -12.84 -6.14
C LEU A 268 -6.94 -14.00 -7.12
N LEU A 269 -6.00 -14.20 -8.06
CA LEU A 269 -6.01 -15.33 -8.99
C LEU A 269 -6.05 -16.68 -8.24
N LYS A 270 -5.31 -16.82 -7.13
CA LYS A 270 -5.41 -18.01 -6.28
C LYS A 270 -6.81 -18.25 -5.73
N LYS A 271 -7.57 -17.20 -5.39
CA LYS A 271 -8.96 -17.34 -4.94
C LYS A 271 -9.88 -17.80 -6.07
N TYR A 272 -9.68 -17.30 -7.30
CA TYR A 272 -10.39 -17.81 -8.48
C TYR A 272 -10.15 -19.31 -8.67
N LEU A 273 -8.89 -19.75 -8.62
CA LEU A 273 -8.53 -21.17 -8.71
C LEU A 273 -9.18 -22.02 -7.62
N GLN A 274 -9.21 -21.51 -6.37
CA GLN A 274 -9.83 -22.20 -5.24
C GLN A 274 -11.36 -22.28 -5.35
N ALA A 275 -11.99 -21.26 -5.91
CA ALA A 275 -13.43 -21.22 -6.18
C ALA A 275 -13.81 -22.06 -7.42
N GLY A 276 -12.83 -22.52 -8.20
CA GLY A 276 -13.09 -23.27 -9.44
C GLY A 276 -13.62 -22.40 -10.59
N VAL A 277 -13.51 -21.08 -10.48
CA VAL A 277 -13.98 -20.12 -11.48
C VAL A 277 -12.98 -20.07 -12.64
N LYS A 278 -13.47 -20.34 -13.85
CA LYS A 278 -12.66 -20.39 -15.08
C LYS A 278 -12.95 -19.26 -16.06
N THR A 279 -14.07 -18.58 -15.89
CA THR A 279 -14.51 -17.49 -16.77
C THR A 279 -14.66 -16.23 -15.95
N VAL A 280 -14.08 -15.12 -16.42
CA VAL A 280 -14.42 -13.79 -15.93
C VAL A 280 -15.74 -13.43 -16.59
N ALA A 281 -16.85 -13.61 -15.87
CA ALA A 281 -18.15 -13.19 -16.37
C ALA A 281 -18.19 -11.64 -16.36
N ASP A 282 -18.46 -11.03 -17.51
CA ASP A 282 -18.89 -9.63 -17.55
C ASP A 282 -20.22 -9.55 -16.80
N GLU A 283 -20.23 -8.73 -15.75
CA GLU A 283 -21.34 -8.34 -14.88
C GLU A 283 -22.73 -8.73 -15.43
N GLY A 284 -23.36 -9.77 -14.88
CA GLY A 284 -24.72 -10.14 -15.29
C GLY A 284 -25.26 -11.49 -14.83
N VAL A 285 -24.46 -12.34 -14.19
CA VAL A 285 -24.92 -13.59 -13.58
C VAL A 285 -24.81 -13.44 -12.07
N ASP A 286 -25.82 -13.88 -11.33
CA ASP A 286 -25.92 -13.88 -9.85
C ASP A 286 -24.86 -14.78 -9.17
N GLU A 287 -23.61 -14.72 -9.61
CA GLU A 287 -22.49 -15.43 -9.01
C GLU A 287 -21.83 -14.56 -7.94
N GLU A 288 -21.48 -15.21 -6.82
CA GLU A 288 -20.82 -14.57 -5.70
C GLU A 288 -19.41 -14.10 -6.12
N GLU A 289 -19.22 -12.79 -6.22
CA GLU A 289 -17.95 -12.16 -6.61
C GLU A 289 -16.77 -12.70 -5.78
N VAL A 290 -15.69 -13.10 -6.45
CA VAL A 290 -14.55 -13.76 -5.80
C VAL A 290 -13.75 -12.73 -4.99
N SER A 291 -14.06 -12.59 -3.70
CA SER A 291 -13.35 -11.71 -2.79
C SER A 291 -13.37 -10.22 -3.20
N PRO A 292 -14.53 -9.54 -3.05
CA PRO A 292 -14.73 -8.15 -3.47
C PRO A 292 -13.67 -7.17 -2.97
N VAL A 293 -13.16 -7.35 -1.75
CA VAL A 293 -12.14 -6.47 -1.16
C VAL A 293 -10.83 -6.50 -1.95
N MET A 294 -10.45 -7.66 -2.46
CA MET A 294 -9.21 -7.82 -3.23
C MET A 294 -9.38 -7.31 -4.65
N HIS A 295 -10.57 -7.49 -5.25
CA HIS A 295 -10.94 -6.82 -6.49
C HIS A 295 -10.84 -5.31 -6.35
N GLN A 296 -11.46 -4.73 -5.33
CA GLN A 296 -11.40 -3.29 -5.10
C GLN A 296 -9.97 -2.81 -4.86
N THR A 297 -9.17 -3.58 -4.13
CA THR A 297 -7.75 -3.26 -3.90
C THR A 297 -7.00 -3.24 -5.23
N CYS A 298 -7.18 -4.26 -6.07
CA CYS A 298 -6.56 -4.31 -7.38
C CYS A 298 -6.99 -3.16 -8.28
N HIS A 299 -8.29 -2.85 -8.29
CA HIS A 299 -8.90 -1.78 -9.06
C HIS A 299 -8.30 -0.40 -8.71
N GLN A 300 -8.11 -0.12 -7.43
CA GLN A 300 -7.42 1.10 -6.96
C GLN A 300 -5.95 1.19 -7.42
N TRP A 301 -5.32 0.06 -7.74
CA TRP A 301 -4.00 -0.04 -8.34
C TRP A 301 -4.03 -0.17 -9.87
N ALA A 302 -5.13 0.23 -10.51
CA ALA A 302 -5.28 0.22 -11.97
C ALA A 302 -5.18 -1.16 -12.63
N TRP A 303 -5.59 -2.20 -11.90
CA TRP A 303 -5.63 -3.56 -12.42
C TRP A 303 -6.93 -4.29 -12.05
N GLU A 304 -7.51 -5.00 -13.00
CA GLU A 304 -8.61 -5.94 -12.76
C GLU A 304 -8.31 -7.31 -13.36
N VAL A 305 -8.97 -8.35 -12.86
CA VAL A 305 -8.86 -9.70 -13.43
C VAL A 305 -9.54 -9.71 -14.79
N ARG A 306 -8.82 -10.18 -15.81
CA ARG A 306 -9.33 -10.42 -17.16
C ARG A 306 -9.10 -11.86 -17.57
N GLN A 307 -9.86 -12.34 -18.56
CA GLN A 307 -9.80 -13.74 -19.01
C GLN A 307 -8.38 -14.23 -19.31
N PRO A 308 -7.51 -13.51 -20.04
CA PRO A 308 -6.16 -13.97 -20.33
C PRO A 308 -5.31 -14.21 -19.07
N SER A 309 -5.41 -13.32 -18.08
CA SER A 309 -4.68 -13.46 -16.81
C SER A 309 -5.21 -14.62 -15.96
N LEU A 310 -6.50 -14.94 -16.07
CA LEU A 310 -7.11 -16.08 -15.41
C LEU A 310 -6.71 -17.40 -16.09
N ASP A 311 -6.72 -17.42 -17.42
CA ASP A 311 -6.29 -18.58 -18.23
C ASP A 311 -4.83 -18.93 -17.96
N GLU A 312 -3.94 -17.94 -17.91
CA GLU A 312 -2.53 -18.11 -17.53
C GLU A 312 -2.39 -18.73 -16.14
N ALA A 313 -3.19 -18.26 -15.16
CA ALA A 313 -3.18 -18.80 -13.81
C ALA A 313 -3.66 -20.27 -13.75
N TRP A 314 -4.63 -20.65 -14.59
CA TRP A 314 -5.10 -22.03 -14.72
C TRP A 314 -4.11 -22.92 -15.47
N ALA A 315 -3.42 -22.40 -16.48
CA ALA A 315 -2.40 -23.12 -17.24
C ALA A 315 -1.16 -23.46 -16.38
N GLY A 316 -0.87 -22.63 -15.37
CA GLY A 316 0.24 -22.83 -14.44
C GLY A 316 -0.06 -23.74 -13.23
N GLN A 317 -1.25 -24.35 -13.13
CA GLN A 317 -1.61 -25.26 -12.02
C GLN A 317 -0.89 -26.61 -12.05
#